data_AF-A0A2E3MPI0-F1
#
_entry.id   AF-A0A2E3MPI0-F1
#
_cell.length_a   1.000
_cell.length_b   1.000
_cell.length_c   1.000
_cell.angle_alpha   90.00
_cell.angle_beta   90.00
_cell.angle_gamma   90.00
#
_symmetry.space_group_name_H-M   'P 1'
#
loop_
_entity.id
_entity.type
_entity.pdbx_description
1 polymer ?
#
loop_
_entity_poly.entity_id
_entity_poly.type
_entity_poly.pdbx_seq_one_letter_code
_entity_poly.pdbx_strand_id
1 'polypeptide(L)'
;MTNESLMHQIDTLLSHVWMVRTFLKHSEEAQEDDELREVHRGLYDYMLALGGPYRDKDEQAYLKQARKKLTKLRRTVDLFLEVQPEISSHTNFLMAAQSLSAAVGAISELLEVNDH
;
A
#
# COMPACT_ATOMS: atom_id res chain seq x y z
N MET A 1 22.14 4.56 -0.46
CA MET A 1 21.05 5.40 -1.00
C MET A 1 20.80 6.54 -0.03
N THR A 2 20.43 7.74 -0.46
CA THR A 2 20.07 8.83 0.48
C THR A 2 18.64 8.63 0.99
N ASN A 3 18.33 9.14 2.19
CA ASN A 3 16.97 9.07 2.74
C ASN A 3 15.95 9.79 1.85
N GLU A 4 16.33 10.91 1.25
CA GLU A 4 15.51 11.61 0.25
C GLU A 4 15.22 10.74 -0.97
N SER A 5 16.24 10.09 -1.55
CA SER A 5 16.05 9.19 -2.70
C SER A 5 15.18 7.98 -2.34
N LEU A 6 15.36 7.42 -1.14
CA LEU A 6 14.55 6.32 -0.64
C LEU A 6 13.08 6.72 -0.45
N MET A 7 12.84 7.89 0.15
CA MET A 7 11.49 8.46 0.30
C MET A 7 10.81 8.62 -1.07
N HIS A 8 11.47 9.22 -2.06
CA HIS A 8 10.90 9.40 -3.39
C HIS A 8 10.62 8.08 -4.11
N GLN A 9 11.47 7.06 -3.95
CA GLN A 9 11.24 5.74 -4.53
C GLN A 9 10.03 5.03 -3.91
N ILE A 10 9.92 5.08 -2.57
CA ILE A 10 8.74 4.54 -1.87
C ILE A 10 7.48 5.28 -2.31
N ASP A 11 7.52 6.62 -2.39
CA ASP A 11 6.35 7.41 -2.78
C ASP A 11 5.92 7.12 -4.24
N THR A 12 6.89 6.87 -5.13
CA THR A 12 6.61 6.40 -6.48
C THR A 12 5.88 5.06 -6.47
N LEU A 13 6.33 4.09 -5.66
CA LEU A 13 5.67 2.79 -5.54
C LEU A 13 4.26 2.92 -4.93
N LEU A 14 4.06 3.88 -4.04
CA LEU A 14 2.76 4.20 -3.45
C LEU A 14 1.74 4.73 -4.47
N SER A 15 2.17 5.19 -5.65
CA SER A 15 1.24 5.48 -6.74
C SER A 15 0.43 4.25 -7.17
N HIS A 16 1.07 3.07 -7.22
CA HIS A 16 0.39 1.80 -7.50
C HIS A 16 -0.62 1.45 -6.41
N VAL A 17 -0.21 1.60 -5.14
CA VAL A 17 -1.07 1.37 -3.98
C VAL A 17 -2.30 2.28 -4.02
N TRP A 18 -2.11 3.56 -4.39
CA TRP A 18 -3.20 4.52 -4.53
C TRP A 18 -4.17 4.16 -5.67
N MET A 19 -3.65 3.73 -6.81
CA MET A 19 -4.47 3.31 -7.95
C MET A 19 -5.34 2.09 -7.57
N VAL A 20 -4.75 1.06 -6.95
CA VAL A 20 -5.48 -0.12 -6.47
C VAL A 20 -6.51 0.28 -5.42
N ARG A 21 -6.13 1.06 -4.41
CA ARG A 21 -7.06 1.55 -3.39
C ARG A 21 -8.25 2.29 -4.00
N THR A 22 -8.00 3.11 -5.00
CA THR A 22 -9.04 3.90 -5.68
C THR A 22 -9.98 3.00 -6.47
N PHE A 23 -9.45 1.99 -7.16
CA PHE A 23 -10.25 0.96 -7.82
C PHE A 23 -11.14 0.23 -6.80
N LEU A 24 -10.55 -0.34 -5.75
CA LEU A 24 -11.28 -1.12 -4.74
C LEU A 24 -12.38 -0.30 -4.05
N LYS A 25 -12.09 0.95 -3.66
CA LYS A 25 -13.08 1.81 -3.00
C LYS A 25 -14.37 2.01 -3.82
N HIS A 26 -14.27 1.99 -5.15
CA HIS A 26 -15.40 2.27 -6.04
C HIS A 26 -15.93 1.02 -6.74
N SER A 27 -15.42 -0.17 -6.39
CA SER A 27 -15.96 -1.41 -6.91
C SER A 27 -17.32 -1.68 -6.25
N GLU A 28 -18.21 -2.39 -6.96
CA GLU A 28 -19.52 -2.78 -6.41
C GLU A 28 -19.33 -3.80 -5.28
N GLU A 29 -18.35 -4.68 -5.43
CA GLU A 29 -17.98 -5.71 -4.45
C GLU A 29 -17.61 -5.09 -3.10
N ALA A 30 -16.92 -3.95 -3.08
CA ALA A 30 -16.61 -3.26 -1.83
C ALA A 30 -17.83 -2.64 -1.14
N GLN A 31 -18.99 -2.56 -1.79
CA GLN A 31 -20.22 -2.12 -1.10
C GLN A 31 -20.83 -3.28 -0.29
N GLU A 32 -20.64 -4.51 -0.75
CA GLU A 32 -21.26 -5.71 -0.20
C GLU A 32 -20.33 -6.47 0.74
N ASP A 33 -19.02 -6.40 0.51
CA ASP A 33 -18.00 -7.14 1.26
C ASP A 33 -17.30 -6.26 2.31
N ASP A 34 -17.41 -6.67 3.59
CA ASP A 34 -16.79 -5.95 4.71
C ASP A 34 -15.26 -6.05 4.69
N GLU A 35 -14.69 -7.19 4.31
CA GLU A 35 -13.24 -7.45 4.31
C GLU A 35 -12.54 -6.64 3.22
N LEU A 36 -13.15 -6.55 2.03
CA LEU A 36 -12.66 -5.69 0.95
C LEU A 36 -12.69 -4.20 1.33
N ARG A 37 -13.69 -3.80 2.14
CA ARG A 37 -13.73 -2.45 2.72
C ARG A 37 -12.58 -2.20 3.67
N GLU A 38 -12.23 -3.19 4.49
CA GLU A 38 -11.06 -3.11 5.36
C GLU A 38 -9.77 -2.95 4.57
N VAL A 39 -9.61 -3.68 3.45
CA VAL A 39 -8.45 -3.55 2.57
C VAL A 39 -8.26 -2.11 2.10
N HIS A 40 -9.25 -1.52 1.42
CA HIS A 40 -9.06 -0.19 0.84
C HIS A 40 -8.94 0.92 1.92
N ARG A 41 -9.44 0.68 3.14
CA ARG A 41 -9.22 1.56 4.31
C ARG A 41 -7.80 1.41 4.85
N GLY A 42 -7.29 0.19 4.99
CA GLY A 42 -5.92 -0.08 5.43
C GLY A 42 -4.88 0.54 4.49
N LEU A 43 -5.10 0.45 3.17
CA LEU A 43 -4.25 1.12 2.19
C LEU A 43 -4.28 2.64 2.35
N TYR A 44 -5.47 3.23 2.55
CA TYR A 44 -5.62 4.66 2.79
C TYR A 44 -4.92 5.12 4.08
N ASP A 45 -5.04 4.38 5.18
CA ASP A 45 -4.39 4.69 6.46
C ASP A 45 -2.88 4.78 6.35
N TYR A 46 -2.27 3.89 5.56
CA TYR A 46 -0.83 3.89 5.32
C TYR A 46 -0.41 5.14 4.54
N MET A 47 -1.10 5.43 3.43
CA MET A 47 -0.86 6.61 2.59
C MET A 47 -1.04 7.91 3.38
N LEU A 48 -2.11 8.00 4.17
CA LEU A 48 -2.41 9.19 4.96
C LEU A 48 -1.31 9.51 5.97
N ALA A 49 -0.73 8.48 6.60
CA ALA A 49 0.35 8.66 7.56
C ALA A 49 1.64 9.19 6.93
N LEU A 50 1.86 8.94 5.65
CA LEU A 50 3.06 9.37 4.90
C LEU A 50 2.88 10.71 4.19
N GLY A 51 1.65 11.07 3.84
CA GLY A 51 1.37 12.28 3.06
C GLY A 51 1.74 13.60 3.73
N GLY A 52 1.72 13.66 5.07
CA GLY A 52 2.21 14.82 5.83
C GLY A 52 3.72 15.00 5.68
N PRO A 53 4.53 14.06 6.20
CA PRO A 53 5.99 14.10 6.07
C PRO A 53 6.49 14.30 4.63
N TYR A 54 5.84 13.66 3.65
CA TYR A 54 6.21 13.83 2.24
C TYR A 54 6.06 15.28 1.75
N ARG A 55 4.92 15.91 2.07
CA ARG A 55 4.65 17.31 1.70
C ARG A 55 5.64 18.27 2.34
N ASP A 56 6.03 17.99 3.57
CA ASP A 56 6.99 18.79 4.33
C ASP A 56 8.45 18.49 3.95
N LYS A 57 8.67 17.51 3.04
CA LYS A 57 9.98 17.00 2.64
C LYS A 57 10.83 16.54 3.83
N ASP A 58 10.18 15.99 4.85
CA ASP A 58 10.82 15.43 6.04
C ASP A 58 11.06 13.94 5.84
N GLU A 59 12.21 13.59 5.26
CA GLU A 59 12.55 12.21 4.92
C GLU A 59 12.70 11.33 6.17
N GLN A 60 13.12 11.90 7.30
CA GLN A 60 13.27 11.15 8.55
C GLN A 60 11.91 10.77 9.12
N ALA A 61 10.97 11.71 9.20
CA ALA A 61 9.63 11.45 9.66
C ALA A 61 8.88 10.50 8.70
N TYR A 62 9.06 10.66 7.38
CA TYR A 62 8.48 9.78 6.38
C TYR A 62 8.92 8.34 6.58
N LEU A 63 10.24 8.09 6.58
CA LEU A 63 10.78 6.74 6.67
C LEU A 63 10.49 6.09 8.03
N LYS A 64 10.45 6.87 9.11
CA LYS A 64 10.02 6.40 10.43
C LYS A 64 8.58 5.90 10.42
N GLN A 65 7.65 6.64 9.80
CA GLN A 65 6.25 6.23 9.70
C GLN A 65 6.10 5.02 8.77
N ALA A 66 6.82 4.99 7.65
CA ALA A 66 6.79 3.90 6.68
C ALA A 66 7.16 2.57 7.36
N ARG A 67 8.30 2.53 8.05
CA ARG A 67 8.74 1.36 8.83
C ARG A 67 7.75 0.97 9.91
N LYS A 68 7.32 1.93 10.73
CA LYS A 68 6.38 1.69 11.84
C LYS A 68 5.09 1.02 11.38
N LYS A 69 4.62 1.35 10.17
CA LYS A 69 3.33 0.87 9.64
C LYS A 69 3.47 -0.27 8.63
N LEU A 70 4.69 -0.67 8.28
CA LEU A 70 4.97 -1.68 7.25
C LEU A 70 4.27 -3.02 7.55
N THR A 71 4.33 -3.50 8.79
CA THR A 71 3.65 -4.74 9.18
C THR A 71 2.13 -4.67 8.98
N LYS A 72 1.49 -3.52 9.25
CA LYS A 72 0.05 -3.34 9.02
C LYS A 72 -0.26 -3.31 7.51
N LEU A 73 0.60 -2.66 6.71
CA LEU A 73 0.46 -2.65 5.26
C LEU A 73 0.53 -4.06 4.69
N ARG A 74 1.51 -4.87 5.08
CA ARG A 74 1.63 -6.28 4.65
C ARG A 74 0.36 -7.07 4.94
N ARG A 75 -0.13 -7.02 6.18
CA ARG A 75 -1.39 -7.69 6.57
C ARG A 75 -2.59 -7.23 5.76
N THR A 76 -2.64 -5.95 5.36
CA THR A 76 -3.70 -5.43 4.50
C THR A 76 -3.65 -6.04 3.10
N VAL A 77 -2.44 -6.24 2.57
CA VAL A 77 -2.23 -6.92 1.28
C VAL A 77 -2.54 -8.41 1.40
N ASP A 78 -2.09 -9.06 2.46
CA ASP A 78 -2.35 -10.50 2.70
C ASP A 78 -3.86 -10.76 2.75
N LEU A 79 -4.61 -9.92 3.48
CA LEU A 79 -6.07 -9.98 3.51
C LEU A 79 -6.66 -9.87 2.10
N PHE A 80 -6.20 -8.91 1.30
CA PHE A 80 -6.69 -8.76 -0.08
C PHE A 80 -6.44 -10.01 -0.92
N LEU A 81 -5.25 -10.61 -0.82
CA LEU A 81 -4.91 -11.82 -1.57
C LEU A 81 -5.73 -13.03 -1.12
N GLU A 82 -6.13 -13.08 0.14
CA GLU A 82 -7.00 -14.12 0.70
C GLU A 82 -8.44 -13.99 0.19
N VAL A 83 -9.03 -12.78 0.25
CA VAL A 83 -10.45 -12.59 -0.07
C VAL A 83 -10.72 -12.39 -1.56
N GLN A 84 -9.77 -11.84 -2.32
CA GLN A 84 -9.99 -11.48 -3.73
C GLN A 84 -10.47 -12.65 -4.62
N PRO A 85 -9.94 -13.89 -4.50
CA PRO A 85 -10.40 -15.02 -5.31
C PRO A 85 -11.87 -15.39 -5.09
N GLU A 86 -12.39 -15.18 -3.87
CA GLU A 86 -13.78 -15.45 -3.52
C GLU A 86 -14.71 -14.33 -3.99
N ILE A 87 -14.21 -13.09 -3.98
CA ILE A 87 -14.95 -11.90 -4.38
C ILE A 87 -15.14 -11.83 -5.89
N SER A 88 -14.08 -11.99 -6.67
CA SER A 88 -14.14 -11.73 -8.11
C SER A 88 -12.98 -12.33 -8.89
N SER A 89 -13.26 -13.04 -9.98
CA SER A 89 -12.23 -13.54 -10.91
C SER A 89 -11.93 -12.57 -12.06
N HIS A 90 -12.51 -11.37 -12.04
CA HIS A 90 -12.29 -10.37 -13.10
C HIS A 90 -10.82 -9.93 -13.16
N THR A 91 -10.33 -9.70 -14.39
CA THR A 91 -8.94 -9.30 -14.66
C THR A 91 -8.50 -8.09 -13.84
N ASN A 92 -9.39 -7.12 -13.59
CA ASN A 92 -9.05 -5.94 -12.77
C ASN A 92 -8.64 -6.30 -11.35
N PHE A 93 -9.32 -7.27 -10.71
CA PHE A 93 -8.98 -7.72 -9.37
C PHE A 93 -7.68 -8.52 -9.34
N LEU A 94 -7.46 -9.38 -10.34
CA LEU A 94 -6.21 -10.13 -10.48
C LEU A 94 -5.01 -9.19 -10.69
N MET A 95 -5.16 -8.17 -11.55
CA MET A 95 -4.12 -7.17 -11.79
C MET A 95 -3.91 -6.26 -10.58
N ALA A 96 -4.98 -5.93 -9.84
CA ALA A 96 -4.87 -5.19 -8.58
C ALA A 96 -4.06 -5.98 -7.54
N ALA A 97 -4.35 -7.28 -7.39
CA ALA A 97 -3.61 -8.17 -6.48
C ALA A 97 -2.13 -8.24 -6.87
N GLN A 98 -1.84 -8.44 -8.15
CA GLN A 98 -0.45 -8.47 -8.64
C GLN A 98 0.27 -7.13 -8.43
N SER A 99 -0.37 -6.01 -8.79
CA SER A 99 0.23 -4.69 -8.66
C SER A 99 0.48 -4.32 -7.19
N LEU A 100 -0.43 -4.67 -6.29
CA LEU A 100 -0.30 -4.37 -4.87
C LEU A 100 0.80 -5.20 -4.23
N SER A 101 0.86 -6.50 -4.52
CA SER A 101 1.92 -7.40 -4.05
C SER A 101 3.29 -6.94 -4.51
N ALA A 102 3.44 -6.59 -5.80
CA ALA A 102 4.70 -6.11 -6.34
C ALA A 102 5.15 -4.80 -5.67
N ALA A 103 4.26 -3.83 -5.53
CA ALA A 103 4.58 -2.54 -4.92
C ALA A 103 4.95 -2.67 -3.43
N VAL A 104 4.17 -3.42 -2.64
CA VAL A 104 4.42 -3.59 -1.21
C VAL A 104 5.63 -4.49 -0.94
N GLY A 105 5.90 -5.47 -1.81
CA GLY A 105 7.15 -6.24 -1.80
C GLY A 105 8.37 -5.34 -2.02
N ALA A 106 8.36 -4.49 -3.05
CA ALA A 106 9.45 -3.57 -3.30
C ALA A 106 9.64 -2.53 -2.18
N ILE A 107 8.55 -1.97 -1.63
CA ILE A 107 8.61 -1.06 -0.46
C ILE A 107 9.23 -1.77 0.74
N SER A 108 8.85 -3.03 0.96
CA SER A 108 9.36 -3.87 2.04
C SER A 108 10.87 -4.04 1.95
N GLU A 109 11.36 -4.47 0.79
CA GLU A 109 12.78 -4.66 0.54
C GLU A 109 13.57 -3.36 0.70
N LEU A 110 13.06 -2.26 0.14
CA LEU A 110 13.68 -0.94 0.25
C LEU A 110 13.83 -0.49 1.70
N LEU A 111 12.83 -0.74 2.56
CA LEU A 111 12.87 -0.35 3.96
C LEU A 111 13.79 -1.25 4.80
N GLU A 112 13.80 -2.56 4.54
CA GLU A 112 14.59 -3.54 5.30
C GLU A 112 16.09 -3.49 4.97
N VAL A 113 16.44 -3.29 3.69
CA VAL A 113 17.86 -3.17 3.26
C VAL A 113 18.52 -1.89 3.81
N ASN A 114 17.73 -0.87 4.13
CA ASN A 114 18.22 0.44 4.57
C ASN A 114 17.93 0.68 6.07
N ASP A 115 17.82 -0.37 6.89
CA ASP A 115 17.59 -0.31 8.34
C ASP A 115 18.89 -0.21 9.17
N HIS A 116 19.95 0.36 8.57
CA HIS A 116 21.30 0.52 9.13
C HIS A 116 21.71 1.99 9.12
#